data_AF-A0A2K3KDJ5-F1
#
_entry.id   AF-A0A2K3KDJ5-F1
#
_cell.length_a   1.000
_cell.length_b   1.000
_cell.length_c   1.000
_cell.angle_alpha   90.00
_cell.angle_beta   90.00
_cell.angle_gamma   90.00
#
_symmetry.space_group_name_H-M   'P 1'
#
loop_
_entity.id
_entity.type
_entity.pdbx_description
1 polymer ?
#
loop_
_entity_poly.entity_id
_entity_poly.type
_entity_poly.pdbx_seq_one_letter_code
_entity_poly.pdbx_strand_id
1 'polypeptide(L)'
;MRIRMTFAVWNEWFTVHQMQCHSVVPDGDPMPVRWQKSGVGWIKCNVDATFVGGSGVTSMSLCFRNTNEQFVADLTQWQQPVYSVVEGEA
;
A
#
# COMPACT_ATOMS: atom_id res chain seq x y z
N MET A 1 18.00 1.84 16.81
CA MET A 1 17.47 3.19 16.46
C MET A 1 16.51 3.17 15.26
N ARG A 2 16.77 2.43 14.18
CA ARG A 2 15.89 2.38 12.98
C ARG A 2 14.46 1.84 13.20
N ILE A 3 14.28 0.79 14.02
CA ILE A 3 12.97 0.15 14.24
C ILE A 3 11.96 1.06 14.97
N ARG A 4 12.44 1.94 15.85
CA ARG A 4 11.57 2.86 16.59
C ARG A 4 10.98 3.96 15.69
N MET A 5 11.76 4.43 14.71
CA MET A 5 11.30 5.42 13.75
C MET A 5 10.27 4.85 12.78
N THR A 6 10.51 3.64 12.25
CA THR A 6 9.55 2.97 11.34
C THR A 6 8.22 2.67 12.03
N PHE A 7 8.25 2.27 13.30
CA PHE A 7 7.04 2.04 14.08
C PHE A 7 6.27 3.34 14.38
N ALA A 8 6.99 4.45 14.66
CA ALA A 8 6.36 5.75 14.88
C ALA A 8 5.65 6.27 13.62
N VAL A 9 6.33 6.22 12.46
CA VAL A 9 5.76 6.65 11.17
C VAL A 9 4.56 5.78 10.79
N TRP A 10 4.64 4.46 11.00
CA TRP A 10 3.51 3.56 10.76
C TRP A 10 2.30 3.89 11.66
N ASN A 11 2.52 4.16 12.95
CA ASN A 11 1.44 4.54 13.87
C ASN A 11 0.80 5.89 13.51
N GLU A 12 1.59 6.89 13.11
CA GLU A 12 1.08 8.18 12.64
C GLU A 12 0.22 8.00 11.39
N TRP A 13 0.71 7.27 10.39
CA TRP A 13 -0.05 6.95 9.19
C TRP A 13 -1.34 6.18 9.51
N PHE A 14 -1.26 5.16 10.37
CA PHE A 14 -2.42 4.37 10.79
C PHE A 14 -3.46 5.25 11.49
N THR A 15 -3.03 6.19 12.33
CA THR A 15 -3.93 7.11 13.04
C THR A 15 -4.64 8.07 12.06
N VAL A 16 -3.91 8.65 11.11
CA VAL A 16 -4.48 9.54 10.08
C VAL A 16 -5.48 8.79 9.21
N HIS A 17 -5.14 7.58 8.78
CA HIS A 17 -6.03 6.75 7.97
C HIS A 17 -7.32 6.39 8.71
N GLN A 18 -7.21 6.02 10.00
CA GLN A 18 -8.38 5.78 10.84
C GLN A 18 -9.26 7.04 10.96
N MET A 19 -8.68 8.23 11.15
CA MET A 19 -9.44 9.48 11.24
C MET A 19 -10.17 9.82 9.93
N GLN A 20 -9.53 9.62 8.78
CA GLN A 20 -10.16 9.82 7.47
C GLN A 20 -11.36 8.87 7.28
N CYS A 21 -11.20 7.58 7.59
CA CYS A 21 -12.27 6.59 7.52
C CYS A 21 -13.46 6.92 8.45
N HIS A 22 -13.21 7.49 9.63
CA HIS A 22 -14.28 7.87 10.57
C HIS A 22 -14.94 9.21 10.24
N SER A 23 -14.26 10.11 9.50
CA SER A 23 -14.82 11.39 9.08
C SER A 23 -15.83 11.27 7.93
N VAL A 24 -15.76 10.18 7.16
CA VAL A 24 -16.82 9.77 6.22
C VAL A 24 -17.85 9.00 7.03
N VAL A 25 -18.75 9.71 7.73
CA VAL A 25 -19.85 9.09 8.48
C VAL A 25 -20.89 8.56 7.49
N PRO A 26 -21.08 7.24 7.35
CA PRO A 26 -22.32 6.73 6.80
C PRO A 26 -23.42 6.96 7.84
N ASP A 27 -24.64 7.28 7.41
CA ASP A 27 -25.83 7.45 8.26
C ASP A 27 -26.32 6.13 8.89
N GLY A 28 -25.41 5.28 9.37
CA GLY A 28 -25.69 3.95 9.90
C GLY A 28 -24.51 3.41 10.72
N ASP A 29 -24.82 2.45 11.61
CA ASP A 29 -23.89 1.86 12.56
C ASP A 29 -22.46 1.68 12.00
N PRO A 30 -21.41 2.18 12.68
CA PRO A 30 -20.04 2.05 12.21
C PRO A 30 -19.62 0.58 12.34
N MET A 31 -19.93 -0.22 11.31
CA MET A 31 -19.35 -1.55 11.21
C MET A 31 -17.83 -1.39 11.14
N PRO A 32 -17.06 -2.02 12.04
CA PRO A 32 -15.61 -1.98 11.94
C PRO A 32 -15.21 -2.52 10.56
N VAL A 33 -14.33 -1.78 9.87
CA VAL A 33 -13.81 -2.16 8.55
C VAL A 33 -13.07 -3.48 8.70
N ARG A 34 -13.79 -4.58 8.47
CA ARG A 34 -13.26 -5.93 8.54
C ARG A 34 -12.77 -6.31 7.15
N TRP A 35 -11.50 -6.68 7.05
CA TRP A 35 -10.97 -7.26 5.82
C TRP A 35 -11.82 -8.47 5.40
N GLN A 36 -12.32 -8.44 4.17
CA GLN A 36 -13.06 -9.55 3.56
C GLN A 36 -12.28 -10.05 2.34
N LYS A 37 -12.32 -11.36 2.11
CA LYS A 37 -11.76 -11.94 0.89
C LYS A 37 -12.52 -11.38 -0.30
N SER A 38 -11.81 -10.95 -1.34
CA SER A 38 -12.44 -10.49 -2.57
C SER A 38 -13.29 -11.60 -3.22
N GLY A 39 -14.35 -11.19 -3.90
CA GLY A 39 -15.24 -12.12 -4.60
C GLY A 39 -14.58 -12.81 -5.79
N VAL A 40 -15.26 -13.80 -6.35
CA VAL A 40 -14.87 -14.45 -7.61
C VAL A 40 -14.88 -13.43 -8.74
N GLY A 41 -13.83 -13.42 -9.56
CA GLY A 41 -13.67 -12.49 -10.69
C GLY A 41 -12.85 -11.24 -10.38
N TRP A 42 -12.49 -11.01 -9.11
CA TRP A 42 -11.59 -9.93 -8.73
C TRP A 42 -10.12 -10.33 -8.92
N ILE A 43 -9.31 -9.35 -9.36
CA ILE A 43 -7.86 -9.44 -9.44
C ILE A 43 -7.25 -8.72 -8.23
N LYS A 44 -6.37 -9.40 -7.49
CA LYS A 44 -5.54 -8.79 -6.46
C LYS A 44 -4.33 -8.13 -7.14
N CYS A 45 -4.10 -6.86 -6.87
CA CYS A 45 -2.87 -6.16 -7.25
C CYS A 45 -2.02 -5.95 -5.99
N ASN A 46 -0.83 -6.53 -5.96
CA ASN A 46 0.20 -6.22 -4.98
C ASN A 46 1.10 -5.12 -5.56
N VAL A 47 1.28 -4.02 -4.84
CA VAL A 47 2.17 -2.90 -5.20
C VAL A 47 3.34 -2.88 -4.23
N ASP A 48 4.54 -2.63 -4.74
CA ASP A 48 5.76 -2.46 -3.93
C ASP A 48 6.70 -1.46 -4.62
N ALA A 49 7.37 -0.62 -3.83
CA ALA A 49 8.39 0.30 -4.31
C ALA A 49 9.77 0.00 -3.70
N THR A 50 10.80 0.06 -4.55
CA THR A 50 12.21 -0.11 -4.13
C THR A 50 13.00 1.15 -4.43
N PHE A 51 13.74 1.65 -3.43
CA PHE A 51 14.48 2.91 -3.49
C PHE A 51 15.99 2.64 -3.44
N VAL A 52 16.70 2.90 -4.54
CA VAL A 52 18.15 2.63 -4.64
C VAL A 52 18.91 3.95 -4.57
N GLY A 53 19.28 4.36 -3.35
CA GLY A 53 19.93 5.65 -3.10
C GLY A 53 21.28 5.83 -3.81
N GLY A 54 21.99 4.74 -4.12
CA GLY A 54 23.27 4.81 -4.85
C GLY A 54 23.14 5.12 -6.34
N SER A 55 22.01 4.80 -6.97
CA SER A 55 21.78 5.02 -8.40
C SER A 55 20.80 6.14 -8.71
N GLY A 56 20.16 6.73 -7.70
CA GLY A 56 19.19 7.79 -7.92
C GLY A 56 17.84 7.28 -8.48
N VAL A 57 17.52 6.00 -8.29
CA VAL A 57 16.38 5.34 -8.92
C VAL A 57 15.35 4.86 -7.90
N THR A 58 14.07 5.09 -8.20
CA THR A 58 12.96 4.36 -7.61
C THR A 58 12.40 3.37 -8.63
N SER A 59 12.22 2.13 -8.21
CA SER A 59 11.46 1.11 -8.94
C SER A 59 10.09 0.97 -8.32
N MET A 60 9.07 0.85 -9.14
CA MET A 60 7.73 0.43 -8.74
C MET A 60 7.42 -0.90 -9.38
N SER A 61 6.81 -1.81 -8.64
CA SER A 61 6.40 -3.11 -9.13
C SER A 61 4.94 -3.42 -8.77
N LEU A 62 4.24 -4.04 -9.72
CA LEU A 62 2.87 -4.50 -9.58
C LEU A 62 2.85 -6.00 -9.86
N CYS A 63 2.15 -6.77 -9.02
CA CYS A 63 1.87 -8.18 -9.26
C CYS A 63 0.36 -8.42 -9.21
N PHE A 64 -0.20 -8.91 -10.32
CA PHE A 64 -1.61 -9.22 -10.46
C PHE A 64 -1.84 -10.72 -10.25
N ARG A 65 -2.79 -11.06 -9.39
CA ARG A 65 -3.20 -12.44 -9.10
C ARG A 65 -4.71 -12.60 -9.19
N ASN A 66 -5.17 -13.75 -9.69
CA ASN A 66 -6.60 -14.05 -9.72
C ASN A 66 -7.13 -14.44 -8.34
N THR A 67 -8.43 -14.73 -8.23
CA THR A 67 -9.09 -15.12 -6.97
C THR A 67 -8.53 -16.42 -6.36
N ASN A 68 -7.87 -17.26 -7.16
CA ASN A 68 -7.18 -18.47 -6.72
C ASN A 68 -5.70 -18.21 -6.38
N GLU A 69 -5.31 -16.94 -6.26
CA GLU A 69 -3.94 -16.48 -5.99
C GLU A 69 -2.91 -16.83 -7.08
N GLN A 70 -3.38 -17.30 -8.23
CA GLN A 70 -2.52 -17.62 -9.37
C GLN A 70 -2.05 -16.33 -10.04
N PHE A 71 -0.79 -16.32 -10.45
CA PHE A 71 -0.20 -15.22 -11.20
C PHE A 71 -0.95 -14.97 -12.50
N VAL A 72 -1.20 -13.70 -12.79
CA VAL A 72 -1.87 -13.24 -14.02
C VAL A 72 -0.91 -12.40 -14.86
N ALA A 73 -0.30 -11.39 -14.25
CA ALA A 73 0.62 -10.47 -14.90
C ALA A 73 1.46 -9.71 -13.87
N ASP A 74 2.53 -9.07 -14.33
CA ASP A 74 3.32 -8.11 -13.57
C ASP A 74 3.62 -6.86 -14.40
N LEU A 75 4.03 -5.81 -13.68
CA LEU A 75 4.61 -4.60 -14.27
C LEU A 75 5.76 -4.15 -13.38
N THR A 76 6.88 -3.79 -14.00
CA THR A 76 7.97 -3.10 -13.30
C THR A 76 8.29 -1.82 -14.05
N GLN A 77 8.36 -0.70 -13.32
CA GLN A 77 8.71 0.60 -13.86
C GLN A 77 9.82 1.25 -13.05
N TRP A 78 10.81 1.80 -13.77
CA TRP A 78 11.88 2.59 -13.19
C TRP A 78 11.60 4.08 -13.38
N GLN A 79 11.78 4.88 -12.33
CA GLN A 79 11.65 6.33 -12.37
C GLN A 79 12.88 6.99 -11.77
N GLN A 80 13.25 8.15 -12.34
CA GLN A 80 14.20 9.10 -11.79
C GLN A 80 13.43 10.42 -11.63
N PRO A 81 13.42 11.09 -10.46
CA PRO A 81 14.33 10.95 -9.31
C PRO A 81 13.89 9.95 -8.23
N VAL A 82 14.72 9.78 -7.18
CA VAL A 82 14.44 8.94 -5.99
C VAL A 82 13.31 9.55 -5.17
N TYR A 83 12.21 8.84 -5.03
CA TYR A 83 11.20 9.11 -4.01
C TYR A 83 11.69 8.68 -2.62
N SER A 84 11.23 9.34 -1.57
CA SER A 84 11.33 8.79 -0.22
C SER A 84 10.42 7.58 -0.04
N VAL A 85 10.66 6.77 0.99
CA VAL A 85 9.78 5.63 1.34
C VAL A 85 8.34 6.10 1.55
N VAL A 86 8.15 7.27 2.15
CA VAL A 86 6.81 7.82 2.39
C VAL A 86 6.12 8.19 1.08
N GLU A 87 6.83 8.83 0.15
CA GLU A 87 6.24 9.23 -1.15
C GLU A 87 5.96 8.03 -2.05
N GLY A 88 6.79 6.98 -2.03
CA GLY A 88 6.61 5.82 -2.90
C GLY A 88 5.62 4.76 -2.38
N GLU A 89 5.30 4.78 -1.09
CA GLU A 89 4.36 3.83 -0.44
C GLU A 89 3.03 4.49 0.01
N ALA A 90 2.87 5.81 -0.18
CA ALA A 90 1.63 6.53 0.10
C ALA A 90 0.54 6.23 -0.93
#